data_AF-A0A948AYB3-F1
#
_entry.id   AF-A0A948AYB3-F1
#
_cell.length_a   1.000
_cell.length_b   1.000
_cell.length_c   1.000
_cell.angle_alpha   90.00
_cell.angle_beta   90.00
_cell.angle_gamma   90.00
#
_symmetry.space_group_name_H-M   'P 1'
#
loop_
_entity.id
_entity.type
_entity.pdbx_description
1 polymer ?
#
loop_
_entity_poly.entity_id
_entity_poly.type
_entity_poly.pdbx_seq_one_letter_code
_entity_poly.pdbx_strand_id
1 'polypeptide(L)'
;MPITKLTPENNYPYMQERLKALEQAVPEAFEDGKINWEKLREVLGENLEDEGREEFFGLNWPGKREARIRASTPSRATLAPAPG
;
A
#
# COMPACT_ATOMS: atom_id res chain seq x y z
N MET A 1 -22.98 14.00 -9.75
CA MET A 1 -21.78 13.81 -8.91
C MET A 1 -20.75 13.08 -9.77
N PRO A 2 -19.51 13.58 -9.92
CA PRO A 2 -18.50 12.89 -10.73
C PRO A 2 -18.09 11.58 -10.05
N ILE A 3 -18.05 10.49 -10.81
CA ILE A 3 -17.55 9.19 -10.34
C ILE A 3 -16.02 9.26 -10.35
N THR A 4 -15.42 9.49 -9.18
CA THR A 4 -13.96 9.48 -9.03
C THR A 4 -13.45 8.05 -9.02
N LYS A 5 -12.51 7.72 -9.91
CA LYS A 5 -11.87 6.40 -9.95
C LYS A 5 -10.99 6.21 -8.71
N LEU A 6 -11.10 5.04 -8.07
CA LEU A 6 -10.27 4.67 -6.92
C LEU A 6 -8.87 4.27 -7.43
N THR A 7 -7.94 5.23 -7.48
CA THR A 7 -6.51 4.98 -7.70
C THR A 7 -5.81 4.71 -6.37
N PRO A 8 -4.61 4.11 -6.32
CA PRO A 8 -3.84 3.96 -5.07
C PRO A 8 -3.62 5.29 -4.33
N GLU A 9 -3.54 6.38 -5.10
CA GLU A 9 -3.43 7.77 -4.66
C GLU A 9 -4.69 8.25 -3.92
N ASN A 10 -5.86 7.79 -4.37
CA ASN A 10 -7.18 8.12 -3.79
C ASN A 10 -7.70 7.06 -2.79
N ASN A 11 -7.09 5.88 -2.74
CA ASN A 11 -7.49 4.79 -1.84
C ASN A 11 -7.09 5.08 -0.37
N TYR A 12 -6.14 5.99 -0.17
CA TYR A 12 -5.66 6.40 1.14
C TYR A 12 -5.81 7.93 1.29
N PRO A 13 -7.00 8.43 1.70
CA PRO A 13 -7.29 9.87 1.74
C PRO A 13 -6.37 10.68 2.68
N TYR A 14 -5.52 10.02 3.46
CA TYR A 14 -4.59 10.62 4.42
C TYR A 14 -3.13 10.23 4.16
N MET A 15 -2.77 9.82 2.94
CA MET A 15 -1.41 9.37 2.63
C MET A 15 -0.37 10.47 2.90
N GLN A 16 -0.69 11.72 2.59
CA GLN A 16 0.19 12.86 2.84
C GLN A 16 0.38 13.13 4.34
N GLU A 17 -0.68 13.02 5.15
CA GLU A 17 -0.58 13.17 6.60
C GLU A 17 0.25 12.06 7.23
N ARG A 18 0.09 10.82 6.75
CA ARG A 18 0.88 9.67 7.20
C ARG A 18 2.36 9.82 6.86
N LEU A 19 2.67 10.31 5.66
CA LEU A 19 4.05 10.57 5.25
C LEU A 19 4.68 11.66 6.12
N LYS A 20 3.97 12.76 6.39
CA LYS A 20 4.44 13.82 7.30
C LYS A 20 4.67 13.32 8.72
N ALA A 21 3.76 12.50 9.25
CA ALA A 21 3.93 11.90 10.57
C ALA A 21 5.17 10.98 10.62
N LEU A 22 5.43 10.23 9.55
CA LEU A 22 6.60 9.36 9.45
C LEU A 22 7.91 10.17 9.34
N GLU A 23 7.91 11.25 8.56
CA GLU A 23 9.05 12.16 8.41
C GLU A 23 9.38 12.88 9.73
N GLN A 24 8.37 13.22 10.54
CA GLN A 24 8.58 13.76 11.89
C GLN A 24 9.15 12.73 12.86
N ALA A 25 8.75 11.46 12.74
CA ALA A 25 9.16 10.40 13.64
C ALA A 25 10.57 9.87 13.32
N VAL A 26 10.91 9.75 12.03
CA VAL A 26 12.16 9.15 11.55
C VAL A 26 12.70 9.95 10.35
N PRO A 27 13.22 11.16 10.57
CA PRO A 27 13.70 12.01 9.48
C PRO A 27 14.93 11.42 8.78
N GLU A 28 15.81 10.72 9.50
CA GLU A 28 16.99 10.07 8.92
C GLU A 28 16.69 8.98 7.89
N ALA A 29 15.45 8.46 7.85
CA ALA A 29 15.02 7.49 6.86
C ALA A 29 14.55 8.10 5.54
N PHE A 30 14.48 9.42 5.42
CA PHE A 30 14.09 10.12 4.19
C PHE A 30 15.31 10.67 3.44
N GLU A 31 15.37 10.40 2.14
CA GLU A 31 16.36 10.97 1.22
C GLU A 31 15.64 11.48 -0.03
N ASP A 32 15.95 12.71 -0.45
CA ASP A 32 15.34 13.37 -1.62
C ASP A 32 13.79 13.29 -1.67
N GLY A 33 13.15 13.40 -0.50
CA GLY A 33 11.69 13.35 -0.36
C GLY A 33 11.08 11.95 -0.57
N LYS A 34 11.90 10.90 -0.54
CA LYS A 34 11.47 9.49 -0.59
C LYS A 34 11.96 8.73 0.63
N ILE A 35 11.25 7.67 0.98
CA ILE A 35 11.65 6.76 2.06
C ILE A 35 12.78 5.86 1.55
N ASN A 36 13.94 5.93 2.20
CA ASN A 36 15.01 4.96 2.03
C ASN A 36 14.79 3.80 3.02
N TRP A 37 14.41 2.64 2.48
CA TRP A 37 14.11 1.45 3.29
C TRP A 37 15.33 0.86 3.99
N GLU A 38 16.53 1.02 3.45
CA GLU A 38 17.75 0.52 4.10
C GLU A 38 18.04 1.33 5.36
N LYS A 39 17.98 2.66 5.26
CA LYS A 39 18.13 3.56 6.41
C LYS A 39 17.01 3.41 7.42
N LEU A 40 15.75 3.29 6.98
CA LEU A 40 14.64 3.03 7.87
C LEU A 40 14.86 1.74 8.68
N ARG A 41 15.36 0.69 8.03
CA ARG A 41 15.64 -0.59 8.70
C ARG A 41 16.78 -0.46 9.70
N GLU A 42 17.85 0.24 9.34
CA GLU A 42 18.99 0.50 10.23
C GLU A 42 18.57 1.27 11.49
N VAL A 43 17.73 2.29 11.32
CA VAL A 43 17.27 3.15 12.42
C VAL A 43 16.29 2.43 13.36
N LEU A 44 15.38 1.62 12.80
CA LEU A 44 14.44 0.83 13.60
C LEU A 44 15.13 -0.34 14.33
N GLY A 45 16.26 -0.82 13.80
CA GLY A 45 17.15 -1.77 14.47
C GLY A 45 16.43 -3.01 14.99
N GLU A 46 16.56 -3.25 16.30
CA GLU A 46 16.00 -4.41 17.03
C GLU A 46 14.46 -4.43 17.13
N ASN A 47 13.76 -3.35 16.75
CA ASN A 47 12.29 -3.29 16.75
C ASN A 47 11.68 -3.82 15.45
N LEU A 48 12.50 -4.23 14.50
CA LEU A 48 12.03 -4.96 13.32
C LEU A 48 11.77 -6.41 13.71
N GLU A 49 10.55 -6.89 13.44
CA GLU A 49 10.29 -8.31 13.46
C GLU A 49 11.13 -8.99 12.37
N ASP A 50 11.90 -10.01 12.74
CA ASP A 50 12.62 -10.85 11.79
C ASP A 50 11.64 -11.34 10.70
N GLU A 51 12.08 -11.30 9.43
CA GLU A 51 11.32 -11.77 8.26
C GLU A 51 10.80 -13.23 8.39
N GLY A 52 11.23 -13.97 9.41
CA GLY A 52 10.83 -15.34 9.72
C GLY A 52 9.76 -15.53 10.80
N ARG A 53 9.17 -14.47 11.40
CA ARG A 53 8.03 -14.65 12.32
C ARG A 53 6.74 -14.74 11.53
N GLU A 54 6.20 -15.96 11.43
CA GLU A 54 4.91 -16.32 10.81
C GLU A 54 3.67 -15.64 11.44
N GLU A 55 3.84 -14.84 12.49
CA GLU A 55 2.73 -14.31 13.28
C GLU A 55 2.30 -12.89 12.85
N PHE A 56 2.09 -12.70 11.55
CA PHE A 56 1.25 -11.58 11.12
C PHE A 56 -0.20 -11.94 11.46
N PHE A 57 -0.81 -11.26 12.45
CA PHE A 57 -2.25 -11.31 12.70
C PHE A 57 -3.00 -10.71 11.50
N GLY A 58 -3.19 -11.54 10.47
CA GLY A 58 -3.87 -11.17 9.25
C GLY A 58 -4.27 -12.43 8.51
N LEU A 59 -5.48 -12.44 7.97
CA LEU A 59 -5.95 -13.55 7.15
C LEU A 59 -5.00 -13.71 5.96
N ASN A 60 -4.13 -14.73 5.98
CA ASN A 60 -3.18 -15.03 4.93
C ASN A 60 -3.67 -16.27 4.16
N TRP A 61 -3.79 -16.15 2.84
CA TRP A 61 -4.19 -17.26 1.98
C TRP A 61 -3.38 -17.23 0.68
N PRO A 62 -3.12 -18.40 0.07
CA PRO A 62 -2.43 -18.48 -1.21
C PRO A 62 -3.11 -17.58 -2.25
N GLY A 63 -2.32 -16.72 -2.89
CA GLY A 63 -2.83 -15.80 -3.92
C GLY A 63 -3.49 -14.52 -3.39
N LYS A 64 -3.50 -14.23 -2.08
CA LYS A 64 -4.02 -12.93 -1.54
C LYS A 64 -3.42 -11.71 -2.24
N ARG A 65 -2.12 -11.73 -2.52
CA ARG A 65 -1.41 -10.66 -3.24
C ARG A 65 -1.89 -10.54 -4.68
N GLU A 66 -1.97 -11.66 -5.39
CA GLU A 66 -2.44 -11.69 -6.79
C GLU A 66 -3.90 -11.27 -6.91
N ALA A 67 -4.76 -11.72 -5.99
CA ALA A 67 -6.16 -11.33 -5.93
C ALA A 67 -6.29 -9.81 -5.75
N ARG A 68 -5.47 -9.22 -4.88
CA ARG A 68 -5.45 -7.76 -4.69
C ARG A 68 -5.03 -7.02 -5.98
N ILE A 69 -3.99 -7.49 -6.67
CA ILE A 69 -3.56 -6.91 -7.95
C ILE A 69 -4.67 -7.02 -9.02
N ARG A 70 -5.30 -8.19 -9.15
CA ARG A 70 -6.40 -8.41 -10.11
C ARG A 70 -7.62 -7.55 -9.80
N ALA A 71 -7.98 -7.37 -8.53
CA ALA A 71 -9.10 -6.53 -8.13
C ALA A 71 -8.88 -5.05 -8.51
N SER A 72 -7.62 -4.59 -8.49
CA SER A 72 -7.26 -3.24 -8.95
C SER A 72 -7.08 -3.14 -10.48
N THR A 73 -7.14 -4.26 -11.21
CA THR A 73 -6.99 -4.25 -12.67
C THR A 73 -8.31 -3.79 -13.32
N PRO A 74 -8.28 -2.76 -14.19
CA PRO A 74 -9.50 -2.26 -14.83
C PRO A 74 -10.09 -3.28 -15.83
N SER A 75 -11.39 -3.16 -16.11
CA SER A 75 -12.05 -4.04 -17.09
C SER A 75 -11.46 -3.85 -18.48
N ARG A 76 -11.23 -4.96 -19.19
CA ARG A 76 -10.67 -4.94 -20.55
C ARG A 76 -11.71 -4.61 -21.62
N ALA A 77 -12.99 -4.77 -21.31
CA ALA A 77 -14.08 -4.64 -22.28
C ALA A 77 -15.26 -3.86 -21.70
N THR A 78 -16.12 -3.39 -22.60
CA THR A 78 -17.40 -2.72 -22.32
C THR A 78 -18.52 -3.72 -22.44
N LEU A 79 -19.45 -3.74 -21.48
CA LEU A 79 -20.64 -4.58 -21.56
C LEU A 79 -21.63 -4.04 -22.61
N ALA A 80 -22.25 -4.95 -23.36
CA ALA A 80 -23.34 -4.63 -24.27
C ALA A 80 -24.70 -4.94 -23.61
N PRO A 81 -25.76 -4.18 -23.90
CA PRO A 81 -27.09 -4.44 -23.36
C PRO A 81 -27.65 -5.77 -23.90
N ALA A 82 -28.25 -6.57 -23.01
CA ALA A 82 -28.98 -7.76 -23.41
C ALA A 82 -30.42 -7.39 -23.79
N PRO A 83 -30.95 -7.89 -24.92
CA PRO A 83 -32.37 -7.76 -25.22
C PRO A 83 -33.20 -8.53 -24.20
N GLY A 84 -34.28 -7.91 -23.74
CA GLY A 84 -35.28 -8.53 -22.85
C GLY A 84 -36.30 -9.36 -23.60
#